data_AF-C2L158-F1
#
_entry.id   AF-C2L158-F1
#
_cell.length_a   1.000
_cell.length_b   1.000
_cell.length_c   1.000
_cell.angle_alpha   90.00
_cell.angle_beta   90.00
_cell.angle_gamma   90.00
#
_symmetry.space_group_name_H-M   'P 1'
#
loop_
_entity.id
_entity.type
_entity.pdbx_description
1 polymer ?
#
loop_
_entity_poly.entity_id
_entity_poly.type
_entity_poly.pdbx_seq_one_letter_code
_entity_poly.pdbx_strand_id
1 'polypeptide(L)'
;PFGETQAGKSACKSSDPYCLGGIGVTGTLAANRIAKEADTVLAIGSRLSDFTTGSKWLFREEGVQVLTINNNRYHAYKMDAIKAVGDAKATLEELAKALREKNYRSAYKGEIESCKAEWDKEYKRLAEYAYKEEGFEPLIEERDPRTIPEFVEKTQGYLTQTAAIAALRRKMPADGIVITAGGSLPSCMQRLWTTDSRYAYHAEYGYSCMGYEVAATLGVKMAEPEKEVYAVLGDGSFQMLHSEIMTIVQEKKKVNILVFDNCGFGCINNLEMTHGVGSIATEFRYTTGQKPEGELILVDYAKVGEGYGLKTYTCKTVQELEEALEDAKKQDRTCLFDLKVIPKTMTNGYEAWWDVGMAAVSKKESVKEAYEEVIRHREEARKY
;
A
#
# COMPACT_ATOMS: atom_id res chain seq x y z
N PRO A 1 0.70 -14.87 16.75
CA PRO A 1 0.27 -13.82 15.79
C PRO A 1 1.06 -13.94 14.48
N PHE A 2 0.60 -13.30 13.41
CA PHE A 2 1.34 -13.19 12.15
C PHE A 2 1.13 -11.81 11.50
N GLY A 3 2.17 -11.33 10.82
CA GLY A 3 2.12 -10.19 9.92
C GLY A 3 2.33 -10.64 8.47
N GLU A 4 1.81 -9.86 7.53
CA GLU A 4 1.80 -10.18 6.11
C GLU A 4 2.78 -9.28 5.33
N THR A 5 3.61 -9.90 4.49
CA THR A 5 4.34 -9.14 3.46
C THR A 5 3.39 -8.76 2.32
N GLN A 6 3.76 -7.80 1.46
CA GLN A 6 2.97 -7.48 0.25
C GLN A 6 2.63 -8.71 -0.59
N ALA A 7 3.60 -9.63 -0.77
CA ALA A 7 3.41 -10.85 -1.55
C ALA A 7 2.66 -11.96 -0.79
N GLY A 8 2.59 -11.89 0.54
CA GLY A 8 1.92 -12.87 1.39
C GLY A 8 0.49 -12.48 1.77
N LYS A 9 0.07 -11.24 1.50
CA LYS A 9 -1.27 -10.75 1.82
C LYS A 9 -2.33 -11.58 1.10
N SER A 10 -3.42 -11.92 1.81
CA SER A 10 -4.46 -12.86 1.39
C SER A 10 -4.07 -14.36 1.38
N ALA A 11 -2.86 -14.73 1.81
CA ALA A 11 -2.54 -16.14 2.04
C ALA A 11 -3.26 -16.71 3.27
N CYS A 12 -3.51 -15.86 4.26
CA CYS A 12 -4.30 -16.15 5.46
C CYS A 12 -5.53 -15.22 5.50
N LYS A 13 -6.50 -15.56 6.36
CA LYS A 13 -7.70 -14.74 6.57
C LYS A 13 -7.35 -13.49 7.36
N SER A 14 -7.82 -12.33 6.91
CA SER A 14 -7.68 -11.08 7.66
C SER A 14 -8.51 -11.09 8.94
N SER A 15 -9.62 -11.84 8.96
CA SER A 15 -10.47 -12.01 10.15
C SER A 15 -9.87 -12.92 11.23
N ASP A 16 -8.73 -13.58 10.97
CA ASP A 16 -8.09 -14.43 11.97
C ASP A 16 -7.68 -13.59 13.21
N PRO A 17 -7.98 -14.06 14.44
CA PRO A 17 -7.64 -13.32 15.66
C PRO A 17 -6.14 -13.04 15.76
N TYR A 18 -5.29 -13.85 15.13
CA TYR A 18 -3.84 -13.70 15.14
C TYR A 18 -3.29 -12.90 13.95
N CYS A 19 -4.12 -12.47 12.99
CA CYS A 19 -3.69 -11.60 11.90
C CYS A 19 -3.47 -10.16 12.38
N LEU A 20 -2.25 -9.65 12.26
CA LEU A 20 -1.91 -8.26 12.61
C LEU A 20 -1.90 -7.32 11.39
N GLY A 21 -2.20 -7.84 10.19
CA GLY A 21 -2.13 -7.10 8.94
C GLY A 21 -0.71 -7.02 8.36
N GLY A 22 -0.44 -6.00 7.56
CA GLY A 22 0.87 -5.80 6.94
C GLY A 22 2.01 -5.61 7.95
N ILE A 23 3.21 -6.12 7.66
CA ILE A 23 4.43 -5.89 8.46
C ILE A 23 5.47 -5.08 7.66
N GLY A 24 6.30 -4.30 8.37
CA GLY A 24 7.42 -3.57 7.78
C GLY A 24 7.17 -2.08 7.59
N VAL A 25 7.94 -1.44 6.72
CA VAL A 25 7.81 -0.01 6.35
C VAL A 25 6.37 0.37 6.01
N THR A 26 5.69 -0.50 5.28
CA THR A 26 4.30 -0.38 4.84
C THR A 26 3.32 -1.16 5.71
N GLY A 27 3.76 -1.60 6.88
CA GLY A 27 2.97 -2.37 7.83
C GLY A 27 2.03 -1.53 8.70
N THR A 28 1.21 -2.25 9.47
CA THR A 28 0.31 -1.70 10.48
C THR A 28 1.07 -1.43 11.77
N LEU A 29 0.51 -0.57 12.62
CA LEU A 29 1.02 -0.35 13.97
C LEU A 29 1.07 -1.66 14.78
N ALA A 30 0.02 -2.47 14.68
CA ALA A 30 -0.09 -3.72 15.43
C ALA A 30 1.02 -4.72 15.08
N ALA A 31 1.27 -4.92 13.79
CA ALA A 31 2.30 -5.86 13.34
C ALA A 31 3.71 -5.37 13.71
N ASN A 32 3.98 -4.07 13.55
CA ASN A 32 5.32 -3.52 13.78
C ASN A 32 5.69 -3.47 15.27
N ARG A 33 4.74 -3.19 16.16
CA ARG A 33 4.98 -3.26 17.62
C ARG A 33 5.30 -4.67 18.09
N ILE A 34 4.49 -5.65 17.69
CA ILE A 34 4.73 -7.05 18.02
C ILE A 34 6.05 -7.54 17.42
N ALA A 35 6.40 -7.09 16.21
CA ALA A 35 7.67 -7.44 15.58
C ALA A 35 8.89 -6.86 16.32
N LYS A 36 8.76 -5.65 16.88
CA LYS A 36 9.84 -4.99 17.64
C LYS A 36 10.20 -5.76 18.91
N GLU A 37 9.21 -6.31 19.60
CA GLU A 37 9.32 -7.04 20.87
C GLU A 37 9.49 -8.56 20.70
N ALA A 38 9.50 -9.07 19.47
CA ALA A 38 9.57 -10.50 19.23
C ALA A 38 10.96 -11.06 19.56
N ASP A 39 11.04 -12.01 20.49
CA ASP A 39 12.24 -12.81 20.77
C ASP A 39 12.55 -13.83 19.66
N THR A 40 11.54 -14.18 18.87
CA THR A 40 11.57 -15.21 17.83
C THR A 40 10.74 -14.78 16.63
N VAL A 41 11.38 -14.70 15.45
CA VAL A 41 10.73 -14.35 14.18
C VAL A 41 10.74 -15.56 13.25
N LEU A 42 9.58 -16.14 12.98
CA LEU A 42 9.43 -17.23 12.01
C LEU A 42 8.99 -16.69 10.64
N ALA A 43 9.91 -16.65 9.68
CA ALA A 43 9.69 -16.18 8.32
C ALA A 43 9.39 -17.36 7.37
N ILE A 44 8.15 -17.46 6.92
CA ILE A 44 7.67 -18.57 6.06
C ILE A 44 7.50 -18.07 4.63
N GLY A 45 8.23 -18.65 3.67
CA GLY A 45 8.18 -18.27 2.25
C GLY A 45 8.61 -16.84 1.96
N SER A 46 9.07 -16.10 2.97
CA SER A 46 9.43 -14.69 2.86
C SER A 46 10.85 -14.53 2.34
N ARG A 47 11.04 -13.52 1.49
CA ARG A 47 12.38 -13.09 1.05
C ARG A 47 13.08 -12.21 2.08
N LEU A 48 12.42 -11.89 3.21
CA LEU A 48 12.87 -10.90 4.20
C LEU A 48 13.35 -9.64 3.46
N SER A 49 12.45 -9.06 2.66
CA SER A 49 12.77 -7.86 1.87
C SER A 49 13.04 -6.68 2.78
N ASP A 50 13.74 -5.69 2.25
CA ASP A 50 14.06 -4.44 2.94
C ASP A 50 12.81 -3.78 3.57
N PHE A 51 11.72 -3.69 2.80
CA PHE A 51 10.44 -3.21 3.30
C PHE A 51 9.87 -4.07 4.42
N THR A 52 9.96 -5.41 4.34
CA THR A 52 9.42 -6.33 5.35
C THR A 52 10.18 -6.21 6.67
N THR A 53 11.50 -6.06 6.61
CA THR A 53 12.37 -6.01 7.80
C THR A 53 12.56 -4.60 8.35
N GLY A 54 12.00 -3.58 7.67
CA GLY A 54 12.28 -2.18 7.96
C GLY A 54 13.78 -1.90 7.86
N SER A 55 14.42 -2.29 6.76
CA SER A 55 15.87 -2.17 6.59
C SER A 55 16.68 -2.80 7.71
N LYS A 56 16.21 -3.96 8.19
CA LYS A 56 16.78 -4.73 9.31
C LYS A 56 16.73 -4.02 10.67
N TRP A 57 15.89 -3.00 10.79
CA TRP A 57 15.69 -2.21 12.00
C TRP A 57 14.44 -2.61 12.79
N LEU A 58 13.50 -3.34 12.17
CA LEU A 58 12.21 -3.62 12.80
C LEU A 58 12.31 -4.59 13.99
N PHE A 59 13.10 -5.67 13.85
CA PHE A 59 13.22 -6.70 14.90
C PHE A 59 14.34 -6.32 15.88
N ARG A 60 13.97 -5.80 17.06
CA ARG A 60 14.92 -5.13 17.97
C ARG A 60 15.20 -5.83 19.28
N GLU A 61 14.41 -6.83 19.64
CA GLU A 61 14.62 -7.55 20.89
C GLU A 61 16.04 -8.11 20.98
N GLU A 62 16.68 -7.95 22.13
CA GLU A 62 18.05 -8.41 22.33
C GLU A 62 18.10 -9.94 22.21
N GLY A 63 18.98 -10.45 21.36
CA GLY A 63 19.10 -11.90 21.13
C GLY A 63 18.01 -12.51 20.24
N VAL A 64 17.17 -11.70 19.58
CA VAL A 64 16.10 -12.18 18.68
C VAL A 64 16.59 -13.25 17.70
N GLN A 65 15.93 -14.40 17.73
CA GLN A 65 16.20 -15.53 16.84
C GLN A 65 15.34 -15.41 15.58
N VAL A 66 15.99 -15.43 14.41
CA VAL A 66 15.28 -15.48 13.14
C VAL A 66 15.28 -16.93 12.64
N LEU A 67 14.10 -17.46 12.40
CA LEU A 67 13.90 -18.77 11.78
C LEU A 67 13.31 -18.58 10.39
N THR A 68 13.79 -19.32 9.41
CA THR A 68 13.27 -19.28 8.04
C THR A 68 12.81 -20.65 7.58
N ILE A 69 11.68 -20.67 6.88
CA ILE A 69 11.23 -21.79 6.06
C ILE A 69 11.13 -21.27 4.63
N ASN A 70 12.05 -21.69 3.76
CA ASN A 70 12.06 -21.20 2.38
C ASN A 70 12.60 -22.26 1.43
N ASN A 71 11.97 -22.43 0.26
CA ASN A 71 12.46 -23.36 -0.77
C ASN A 71 13.71 -22.83 -1.48
N ASN A 72 13.95 -21.52 -1.44
CA ASN A 72 15.13 -20.88 -1.97
C ASN A 72 16.22 -20.77 -0.89
N ARG A 73 17.38 -21.39 -1.14
CA ARG A 73 18.53 -21.38 -0.22
C ARG A 73 19.00 -19.96 0.10
N TYR A 74 19.15 -19.09 -0.90
CA TYR A 74 19.62 -17.73 -0.66
C TYR A 74 18.70 -16.96 0.31
N HIS A 75 17.38 -17.07 0.15
CA HIS A 75 16.44 -16.43 1.06
C HIS A 75 16.41 -17.06 2.46
N ALA A 76 16.56 -18.39 2.57
CA ALA A 76 16.59 -19.07 3.86
C ALA A 76 17.78 -18.63 4.74
N TYR A 77 18.87 -18.14 4.16
CA TYR A 77 20.10 -17.81 4.91
C TYR A 77 20.16 -16.35 5.38
N LYS A 78 19.20 -15.50 4.98
CA LYS A 78 19.18 -14.08 5.37
C LYS A 78 19.04 -13.91 6.88
N MET A 79 19.58 -12.81 7.40
CA MET A 79 19.47 -12.42 8.82
C MET A 79 20.06 -13.45 9.79
N ASP A 80 21.11 -14.16 9.38
CA ASP A 80 21.76 -15.23 10.16
C ASP A 80 20.79 -16.29 10.68
N ALA A 81 19.76 -16.59 9.88
CA ALA A 81 18.65 -17.38 10.34
C ALA A 81 19.00 -18.86 10.61
N ILE A 82 18.34 -19.42 11.63
CA ILE A 82 18.13 -20.86 11.74
C ILE A 82 17.16 -21.25 10.62
N LYS A 83 17.53 -22.22 9.79
CA LYS A 83 16.93 -22.36 8.47
C LYS A 83 16.44 -23.77 8.20
N ALA A 84 15.25 -23.86 7.61
CA ALA A 84 14.73 -25.04 6.95
C ALA A 84 14.57 -24.73 5.46
N VAL A 85 15.38 -25.40 4.63
CA VAL A 85 15.29 -25.27 3.17
C VAL A 85 14.33 -26.32 2.65
N GLY A 86 13.12 -25.91 2.28
CA GLY A 86 12.07 -26.84 1.86
C GLY A 86 10.77 -26.15 1.48
N ASP A 87 9.80 -26.96 1.05
CA ASP A 87 8.44 -26.50 0.81
C ASP A 87 7.80 -26.01 2.12
N ALA A 88 7.09 -24.87 2.05
CA ALA A 88 6.51 -24.24 3.22
C ALA A 88 5.42 -25.12 3.87
N LYS A 89 4.57 -25.75 3.06
CA LYS A 89 3.47 -26.59 3.58
C LYS A 89 4.04 -27.83 4.27
N ALA A 90 4.88 -28.59 3.58
CA ALA A 90 5.46 -29.82 4.12
C ALA A 90 6.26 -29.58 5.41
N THR A 91 7.04 -28.49 5.46
CA THR A 91 7.84 -28.14 6.65
C THR A 91 6.95 -27.71 7.81
N LEU A 92 5.88 -26.95 7.55
CA LEU A 92 4.94 -26.52 8.59
C LEU A 92 4.13 -27.68 9.18
N GLU A 93 3.78 -28.69 8.38
CA GLU A 93 3.08 -29.88 8.86
C GLU A 93 3.92 -30.62 9.92
N GLU A 94 5.21 -30.86 9.63
CA GLU A 94 6.13 -31.51 10.59
C GLU A 94 6.45 -30.63 11.80
N LEU A 95 6.67 -29.32 11.59
CA LEU A 95 6.90 -28.39 12.69
C LEU A 95 5.69 -28.31 13.63
N ALA A 96 4.48 -28.23 13.08
CA ALA A 96 3.25 -28.19 13.85
C ALA A 96 3.07 -29.47 14.67
N LYS A 97 3.40 -30.63 14.11
CA LYS A 97 3.39 -31.92 14.84
C LYS A 97 4.34 -31.88 16.03
N ALA A 98 5.61 -31.51 15.81
CA ALA A 98 6.61 -31.44 16.88
C ALA A 98 6.25 -30.43 17.99
N LEU A 99 5.69 -29.27 17.63
CA LEU A 99 5.23 -28.27 18.60
C LEU A 99 4.04 -28.76 19.43
N ARG A 100 3.11 -29.51 18.83
CA ARG A 100 1.97 -30.13 19.53
C ARG A 100 2.43 -31.21 20.50
N GLU A 101 3.35 -32.08 20.10
CA GLU A 101 3.92 -33.12 20.97
C GLU A 101 4.61 -32.52 22.21
N LYS A 102 5.23 -31.33 22.06
CA LYS A 102 5.82 -30.57 23.16
C LYS A 102 4.85 -29.70 23.94
N ASN A 103 3.56 -29.70 23.59
CA ASN A 103 2.54 -28.80 24.14
C ASN A 103 2.97 -27.32 24.13
N TYR A 104 3.68 -26.89 23.09
CA TYR A 104 4.20 -25.53 23.02
C TYR A 104 3.08 -24.49 23.07
N ARG A 105 3.32 -23.40 23.79
CA ARG A 105 2.50 -22.18 23.84
C ARG A 105 3.42 -20.98 23.80
N SER A 106 3.05 -19.96 23.02
CA SER A 106 3.75 -18.68 23.07
C SER A 106 3.54 -18.00 24.42
N ALA A 107 4.44 -17.10 24.79
CA ALA A 107 4.34 -16.34 26.04
C ALA A 107 3.27 -15.23 26.02
N TYR A 108 2.71 -14.89 24.85
CA TYR A 108 1.66 -13.89 24.70
C TYR A 108 0.41 -14.22 25.55
N LYS A 109 -0.11 -13.22 26.26
CA LYS A 109 -1.29 -13.31 27.14
C LYS A 109 -2.36 -12.26 26.86
N GLY A 110 -2.06 -11.21 26.10
CA GLY A 110 -3.02 -10.15 25.74
C GLY A 110 -2.48 -9.05 24.80
N GLU A 111 -1.18 -9.11 24.47
CA GLU A 111 -0.47 -8.13 23.66
C GLU A 111 -1.02 -8.09 22.23
N ILE A 112 -1.43 -9.25 21.70
CA ILE A 112 -2.01 -9.41 20.36
C ILE A 112 -3.35 -8.69 20.28
N GLU A 113 -4.24 -8.97 21.22
CA GLU A 113 -5.56 -8.35 21.31
C GLU A 113 -5.45 -6.84 21.52
N SER A 114 -4.54 -6.40 22.40
CA SER A 114 -4.28 -4.97 22.66
C SER A 114 -3.81 -4.25 21.40
N CYS A 115 -2.79 -4.78 20.72
CA CYS A 115 -2.25 -4.19 19.50
C CYS A 115 -3.30 -4.12 18.39
N LYS A 116 -4.13 -5.17 18.25
CA LYS A 116 -5.24 -5.17 17.28
C LYS A 116 -6.29 -4.12 17.61
N ALA A 117 -6.71 -4.00 18.88
CA ALA A 117 -7.70 -3.01 19.29
C ALA A 117 -7.22 -1.57 19.02
N GLU A 118 -5.93 -1.29 19.23
CA GLU A 118 -5.33 0.00 18.88
C GLU A 118 -5.33 0.24 17.37
N TRP A 119 -4.98 -0.76 16.58
CA TRP A 119 -5.04 -0.66 15.12
C TRP A 119 -6.47 -0.49 14.59
N ASP A 120 -7.46 -1.18 15.17
CA ASP A 120 -8.86 -1.05 14.76
C ASP A 120 -9.39 0.37 15.00
N LYS A 121 -8.97 1.02 16.11
CA LYS A 121 -9.28 2.43 16.38
C LYS A 121 -8.64 3.34 15.33
N GLU A 122 -7.38 3.10 14.98
CA GLU A 122 -6.68 3.87 13.96
C GLU A 122 -7.29 3.66 12.56
N TYR A 123 -7.61 2.42 12.20
CA TYR A 123 -8.30 2.09 10.97
C TYR A 123 -9.62 2.85 10.86
N LYS A 124 -10.43 2.86 11.94
CA LYS A 124 -11.69 3.61 11.98
C LYS A 124 -11.45 5.10 11.73
N ARG A 125 -10.46 5.71 12.40
CA ARG A 125 -10.09 7.12 12.18
C ARG A 125 -9.74 7.40 10.71
N LEU A 126 -8.96 6.52 10.09
CA LEU A 126 -8.55 6.66 8.68
C LEU A 126 -9.71 6.42 7.70
N ALA A 127 -10.62 5.50 8.02
CA ALA A 127 -11.80 5.21 7.20
C ALA A 127 -12.86 6.32 7.26
N GLU A 128 -12.93 7.04 8.37
CA GLU A 128 -13.84 8.18 8.61
C GLU A 128 -13.17 9.54 8.33
N TYR A 129 -11.87 9.54 8.00
CA TYR A 129 -11.11 10.75 7.72
C TYR A 129 -11.65 11.46 6.46
N ALA A 130 -12.11 12.69 6.63
CA ALA A 130 -12.80 13.45 5.59
C ALA A 130 -12.26 14.87 5.51
N TYR A 131 -12.37 15.45 4.33
CA TYR A 131 -12.08 16.86 4.11
C TYR A 131 -13.00 17.78 4.92
N LYS A 132 -12.47 18.92 5.34
CA LYS A 132 -13.20 19.99 5.99
C LYS A 132 -12.75 21.31 5.37
N GLU A 133 -13.68 22.22 5.10
CA GLU A 133 -13.33 23.54 4.56
C GLU A 133 -12.46 24.34 5.55
N GLU A 134 -12.75 24.21 6.84
CA GLU A 134 -11.98 24.83 7.93
C GLU A 134 -11.32 23.77 8.82
N GLY A 135 -10.05 23.99 9.17
CA GLY A 135 -9.30 23.14 10.10
C GLY A 135 -9.00 21.73 9.57
N PHE A 136 -8.92 21.57 8.24
CA PHE A 136 -8.43 20.33 7.65
C PHE A 136 -6.92 20.21 7.78
N GLU A 137 -6.47 19.10 8.35
CA GLU A 137 -5.07 18.76 8.46
C GLU A 137 -4.79 17.52 7.61
N PRO A 138 -3.91 17.60 6.59
CA PRO A 138 -3.55 16.45 5.77
C PRO A 138 -2.80 15.38 6.60
N LEU A 139 -2.95 14.10 6.25
CA LEU A 139 -2.29 12.99 6.98
C LEU A 139 -0.77 12.99 6.80
N ILE A 140 -0.30 13.56 5.69
CA ILE A 140 1.10 13.85 5.42
C ILE A 140 1.23 15.35 5.29
N GLU A 141 2.28 15.93 5.86
CA GLU A 141 2.55 17.36 5.77
C GLU A 141 2.49 17.84 4.30
N GLU A 142 1.69 18.88 4.07
CA GLU A 142 1.63 19.57 2.80
C GLU A 142 2.85 20.49 2.66
N ARG A 143 3.40 20.57 1.46
CA ARG A 143 4.58 21.42 1.21
C ARG A 143 4.20 22.69 0.46
N ASP A 144 3.38 22.56 -0.57
CA ASP A 144 2.80 23.71 -1.25
C ASP A 144 1.39 23.92 -0.70
N PRO A 145 1.18 24.95 0.15
CA PRO A 145 -0.12 25.21 0.76
C PRO A 145 -1.18 25.60 -0.28
N ARG A 146 -0.80 25.82 -1.55
CA ARG A 146 -1.73 26.05 -2.65
C ARG A 146 -2.35 24.75 -3.15
N THR A 147 -1.66 23.61 -3.05
CA THR A 147 -2.04 22.37 -3.73
C THR A 147 -3.42 21.87 -3.34
N ILE A 148 -3.72 21.75 -2.04
CA ILE A 148 -5.04 21.27 -1.59
C ILE A 148 -6.15 22.27 -1.92
N PRO A 149 -6.04 23.57 -1.59
CA PRO A 149 -7.05 24.56 -1.95
C PRO A 149 -7.32 24.62 -3.46
N GLU A 150 -6.27 24.64 -4.28
CA GLU A 150 -6.38 24.69 -5.74
C GLU A 150 -7.02 23.41 -6.31
N PHE A 151 -6.63 22.23 -5.80
CA PHE A 151 -7.22 20.97 -6.19
C PHE A 151 -8.73 20.95 -5.88
N VAL A 152 -9.10 21.37 -4.66
CA VAL A 152 -10.50 21.42 -4.22
C VAL A 152 -11.30 22.42 -5.05
N GLU A 153 -10.77 23.63 -5.28
CA GLU A 153 -11.40 24.65 -6.12
C GLU A 153 -11.67 24.13 -7.54
N LYS A 154 -10.65 23.54 -8.18
CA LYS A 154 -10.74 23.17 -9.60
C LYS A 154 -11.47 21.85 -9.85
N THR A 155 -11.43 20.90 -8.91
CA THR A 155 -12.05 19.56 -9.10
C THR A 155 -13.36 19.38 -8.33
N GLN A 156 -13.57 20.17 -7.27
CA GLN A 156 -14.58 19.93 -6.23
C GLN A 156 -14.47 18.51 -5.63
N GLY A 157 -13.27 17.93 -5.66
CA GLY A 157 -12.97 16.62 -5.10
C GLY A 157 -12.75 16.70 -3.59
N TYR A 158 -13.50 15.90 -2.84
CA TYR A 158 -13.47 15.86 -1.38
C TYR A 158 -13.13 14.46 -0.84
N LEU A 159 -12.80 13.51 -1.72
CA LEU A 159 -12.39 12.18 -1.31
C LEU A 159 -11.01 12.22 -0.64
N THR A 160 -10.86 11.46 0.43
CA THR A 160 -9.54 11.15 1.01
C THR A 160 -9.15 9.74 0.60
N GLN A 161 -7.86 9.50 0.37
CA GLN A 161 -7.37 8.20 -0.13
C GLN A 161 -7.74 7.05 0.82
N THR A 162 -7.62 7.25 2.12
CA THR A 162 -7.92 6.22 3.12
C THR A 162 -9.41 5.92 3.22
N ALA A 163 -10.27 6.94 3.18
CA ALA A 163 -11.72 6.72 3.18
C ALA A 163 -12.20 6.06 1.89
N ALA A 164 -11.61 6.41 0.73
CA ALA A 164 -11.91 5.77 -0.54
C ALA A 164 -11.54 4.28 -0.54
N ILE A 165 -10.37 3.90 0.00
CA ILE A 165 -9.98 2.49 0.16
C ILE A 165 -10.94 1.75 1.09
N ALA A 166 -11.33 2.36 2.21
CA ALA A 166 -12.28 1.76 3.14
C ALA A 166 -13.67 1.57 2.50
N ALA A 167 -14.16 2.58 1.76
CA ALA A 167 -15.42 2.50 1.01
C ALA A 167 -15.40 1.42 -0.06
N LEU A 168 -14.29 1.34 -0.82
CA LEU A 168 -14.06 0.29 -1.78
C LEU A 168 -14.17 -1.09 -1.12
N ARG A 169 -13.50 -1.31 0.02
CA ARG A 169 -13.57 -2.60 0.70
C ARG A 169 -14.98 -2.95 1.17
N ARG A 170 -15.72 -1.98 1.72
CA ARG A 170 -17.12 -2.17 2.19
C ARG A 170 -18.07 -2.58 1.06
N LYS A 171 -17.89 -2.04 -0.14
CA LYS A 171 -18.82 -2.25 -1.26
C LYS A 171 -18.41 -3.37 -2.20
N MET A 172 -17.11 -3.67 -2.29
CA MET A 172 -16.63 -4.80 -3.09
C MET A 172 -17.18 -6.13 -2.58
N PRO A 173 -17.43 -7.11 -3.47
CA PRO A 173 -17.72 -8.48 -3.07
C PRO A 173 -16.67 -9.02 -2.09
N ALA A 174 -17.07 -9.96 -1.24
CA ALA A 174 -16.18 -10.54 -0.24
C ALA A 174 -14.95 -11.22 -0.88
N ASP A 175 -15.12 -11.76 -2.09
CA ASP A 175 -14.14 -12.48 -2.89
C ASP A 175 -13.58 -11.66 -4.08
N GLY A 176 -13.95 -10.39 -4.19
CA GLY A 176 -13.43 -9.50 -5.24
C GLY A 176 -11.91 -9.32 -5.13
N ILE A 177 -11.24 -9.22 -6.29
CA ILE A 177 -9.78 -9.20 -6.37
C ILE A 177 -9.30 -7.77 -6.63
N VAL A 178 -8.36 -7.29 -5.81
CA VAL A 178 -7.68 -6.00 -6.05
C VAL A 178 -6.29 -6.20 -6.63
N ILE A 179 -5.93 -5.29 -7.54
CA ILE A 179 -4.60 -5.18 -8.12
C ILE A 179 -4.09 -3.76 -7.88
N THR A 180 -2.86 -3.61 -7.39
CA THR A 180 -2.20 -2.30 -7.24
C THR A 180 -0.72 -2.39 -7.57
N ALA A 181 -0.09 -1.29 -7.95
CA ALA A 181 1.35 -1.19 -8.13
C ALA A 181 1.82 0.25 -7.88
N GLY A 182 3.10 0.40 -7.51
CA GLY A 182 3.79 1.70 -7.40
C GLY A 182 3.13 2.79 -6.54
N GLY A 183 3.86 3.85 -6.23
CA GLY A 183 3.29 5.01 -5.53
C GLY A 183 2.82 4.74 -4.09
N SER A 184 1.87 5.56 -3.60
CA SER A 184 1.41 5.54 -2.21
C SER A 184 0.36 4.45 -1.91
N LEU A 185 -0.30 3.94 -2.95
CA LEU A 185 -1.41 3.00 -2.84
C LEU A 185 -0.97 1.65 -2.26
N PRO A 186 0.13 1.00 -2.71
CA PRO A 186 0.60 -0.24 -2.10
C PRO A 186 0.80 -0.14 -0.59
N SER A 187 1.31 0.99 -0.10
CA SER A 187 1.48 1.24 1.33
C SER A 187 0.15 1.34 2.07
N CYS A 188 -0.80 2.11 1.54
CA CYS A 188 -2.14 2.23 2.14
C CYS A 188 -2.90 0.91 2.07
N MET A 189 -2.81 0.20 0.94
CA MET A 189 -3.49 -1.05 0.67
C MET A 189 -2.95 -2.18 1.56
N GLN A 190 -1.65 -2.28 1.80
CA GLN A 190 -1.13 -3.30 2.72
C GLN A 190 -1.65 -3.13 4.15
N ARG A 191 -1.83 -1.87 4.59
CA ARG A 191 -2.35 -1.50 5.91
C ARG A 191 -3.86 -1.68 6.03
N LEU A 192 -4.61 -1.13 5.08
CA LEU A 192 -6.05 -0.95 5.18
C LEU A 192 -6.86 -2.03 4.48
N TRP A 193 -6.29 -2.71 3.47
CA TRP A 193 -7.03 -3.73 2.75
C TRP A 193 -7.14 -5.01 3.59
N THR A 194 -8.36 -5.52 3.73
CA THR A 194 -8.64 -6.78 4.42
C THR A 194 -9.43 -7.71 3.53
N THR A 195 -9.07 -8.99 3.52
CA THR A 195 -9.80 -10.02 2.79
C THR A 195 -9.61 -11.38 3.44
N ASP A 196 -10.66 -12.20 3.38
CA ASP A 196 -10.62 -13.61 3.76
C ASP A 196 -10.58 -14.54 2.54
N SER A 197 -10.68 -13.96 1.34
CA SER A 197 -10.58 -14.69 0.09
C SER A 197 -9.12 -14.83 -0.30
N ARG A 198 -8.72 -16.07 -0.60
CA ARG A 198 -7.37 -16.38 -1.06
C ARG A 198 -7.14 -15.82 -2.46
N TYR A 199 -5.95 -15.28 -2.70
CA TYR A 199 -5.57 -14.66 -3.98
C TYR A 199 -6.38 -13.40 -4.34
N ALA A 200 -7.07 -12.80 -3.37
CA ALA A 200 -7.85 -11.58 -3.60
C ALA A 200 -7.03 -10.28 -3.52
N TYR A 201 -5.71 -10.37 -3.36
CA TYR A 201 -4.81 -9.23 -3.30
C TYR A 201 -3.57 -9.47 -4.18
N HIS A 202 -3.40 -8.64 -5.19
CA HIS A 202 -2.22 -8.62 -6.04
C HIS A 202 -1.53 -7.26 -5.94
N ALA A 203 -0.26 -7.25 -5.54
CA ALA A 203 0.55 -6.05 -5.54
C ALA A 203 1.85 -6.30 -6.28
N GLU A 204 2.14 -5.49 -7.32
CA GLU A 204 3.51 -5.36 -7.81
C GLU A 204 4.22 -4.31 -6.95
N TYR A 205 5.18 -4.79 -6.16
CA TYR A 205 5.91 -3.96 -5.21
C TYR A 205 7.40 -4.33 -5.14
N GLY A 206 7.86 -5.23 -6.02
CA GLY A 206 9.27 -5.61 -6.08
C GLY A 206 10.08 -4.57 -6.83
N TYR A 207 9.59 -4.21 -8.01
CA TYR A 207 10.19 -3.17 -8.87
C TYR A 207 9.39 -1.87 -8.88
N SER A 208 8.16 -1.89 -8.33
CA SER A 208 7.23 -0.76 -8.34
C SER A 208 6.91 -0.29 -9.77
N CYS A 209 6.64 -1.25 -10.66
CA CYS A 209 6.33 -1.02 -12.06
C CYS A 209 4.97 -0.34 -12.22
N MET A 210 4.97 0.99 -12.27
CA MET A 210 3.78 1.78 -12.62
C MET A 210 3.23 1.39 -14.01
N GLY A 211 1.92 1.40 -14.16
CA GLY A 211 1.17 0.99 -15.35
C GLY A 211 0.81 -0.50 -15.38
N TYR A 212 1.45 -1.33 -14.55
CA TYR A 212 1.19 -2.77 -14.46
C TYR A 212 -0.29 -3.10 -14.22
N GLU A 213 -0.98 -2.30 -13.42
CA GLU A 213 -2.29 -2.58 -12.86
C GLU A 213 -3.33 -2.85 -13.94
N VAL A 214 -3.38 -2.01 -14.99
CA VAL A 214 -4.35 -2.15 -16.08
C VAL A 214 -4.15 -3.49 -16.80
N ALA A 215 -2.94 -3.78 -17.25
CA ALA A 215 -2.63 -5.04 -17.94
C ALA A 215 -2.84 -6.27 -17.04
N ALA A 216 -2.44 -6.17 -15.77
CA ALA A 216 -2.59 -7.25 -14.81
C ALA A 216 -4.05 -7.59 -14.53
N THR A 217 -4.95 -6.60 -14.50
CA THR A 217 -6.38 -6.86 -14.28
C THR A 217 -7.00 -7.70 -15.39
N LEU A 218 -6.55 -7.54 -16.64
CA LEU A 218 -6.98 -8.42 -17.73
C LEU A 218 -6.58 -9.87 -17.46
N GLY A 219 -5.31 -10.10 -17.14
CA GLY A 219 -4.80 -11.44 -16.85
C GLY A 219 -5.51 -12.10 -15.67
N VAL A 220 -5.73 -11.35 -14.59
CA VAL A 220 -6.48 -11.82 -13.42
C VAL A 220 -7.93 -12.14 -13.80
N LYS A 221 -8.61 -11.27 -14.57
CA LYS A 221 -9.98 -11.51 -15.00
C LYS A 221 -10.11 -12.70 -15.95
N MET A 222 -9.09 -12.98 -16.77
CA MET A 222 -9.05 -14.19 -17.58
C MET A 222 -8.88 -15.46 -16.75
N ALA A 223 -8.07 -15.41 -15.69
CA ALA A 223 -7.86 -16.53 -14.77
C ALA A 223 -9.05 -16.75 -13.80
N GLU A 224 -9.75 -15.68 -13.44
CA GLU A 224 -10.85 -15.66 -12.46
C GLU A 224 -12.11 -15.02 -13.08
N PRO A 225 -12.72 -15.66 -14.10
CA PRO A 225 -13.78 -15.06 -14.92
C PRO A 225 -15.03 -14.67 -14.15
N GLU A 226 -15.34 -15.38 -13.06
CA GLU A 226 -16.55 -15.14 -12.25
C GLU A 226 -16.38 -14.05 -11.19
N LYS A 227 -15.15 -13.67 -10.85
CA LYS A 227 -14.88 -12.68 -9.79
C LYS A 227 -14.87 -11.26 -10.34
N GLU A 228 -15.30 -10.31 -9.52
CA GLU A 228 -15.09 -8.88 -9.81
C GLU A 228 -13.62 -8.52 -9.55
N VAL A 229 -13.01 -7.83 -10.52
CA VAL A 229 -11.57 -7.51 -10.53
C VAL A 229 -11.39 -6.00 -10.61
N TYR A 230 -10.56 -5.45 -9.72
CA TYR A 230 -10.42 -4.03 -9.50
C TYR A 230 -8.95 -3.59 -9.59
N ALA A 231 -8.64 -2.76 -10.58
CA ALA A 231 -7.38 -2.02 -10.65
C ALA A 231 -7.48 -0.82 -9.70
N VAL A 232 -6.57 -0.73 -8.74
CA VAL A 232 -6.46 0.37 -7.77
C VAL A 232 -5.12 1.04 -8.00
N LEU A 233 -5.15 2.16 -8.72
CA LEU A 233 -3.95 2.82 -9.25
C LEU A 233 -4.05 4.35 -9.17
N GLY A 234 -2.90 5.01 -9.15
CA GLY A 234 -2.82 6.47 -9.23
C GLY A 234 -2.92 6.97 -10.68
N ASP A 235 -3.27 8.24 -10.83
CA ASP A 235 -3.22 9.02 -12.07
C ASP A 235 -1.90 8.86 -12.86
N GLY A 236 -0.76 9.02 -12.20
CA GLY A 236 0.54 8.86 -12.84
C GLY A 236 0.82 7.42 -13.32
N SER A 237 0.29 6.41 -12.63
CA SER A 237 0.39 5.01 -13.05
C SER A 237 -0.51 4.72 -14.25
N PHE A 238 -1.73 5.27 -14.24
CA PHE A 238 -2.67 5.16 -15.35
C PHE A 238 -2.09 5.75 -16.64
N GLN A 239 -1.50 6.95 -16.57
CA GLN A 239 -0.89 7.63 -17.73
C GLN A 239 0.20 6.80 -18.43
N MET A 240 0.88 5.88 -17.73
CA MET A 240 1.97 5.09 -18.32
C MET A 240 1.48 3.97 -19.25
N LEU A 241 0.36 3.33 -18.96
CA LEU A 241 -0.05 2.12 -19.69
C LEU A 241 -1.58 1.95 -19.85
N HIS A 242 -2.35 3.03 -19.80
CA HIS A 242 -3.79 2.97 -20.04
C HIS A 242 -4.18 2.55 -21.47
N SER A 243 -3.25 2.53 -22.44
CA SER A 243 -3.51 2.04 -23.79
C SER A 243 -3.94 0.56 -23.83
N GLU A 244 -3.56 -0.22 -22.81
CA GLU A 244 -3.96 -1.63 -22.68
C GLU A 244 -5.47 -1.83 -22.41
N ILE A 245 -6.20 -0.74 -22.13
CA ILE A 245 -7.67 -0.75 -22.13
C ILE A 245 -8.21 -1.26 -23.47
N MET A 246 -7.55 -0.95 -24.59
CA MET A 246 -7.96 -1.45 -25.90
C MET A 246 -8.00 -2.99 -25.94
N THR A 247 -6.97 -3.63 -25.36
CA THR A 247 -6.90 -5.09 -25.24
C THR A 247 -8.02 -5.63 -24.33
N ILE A 248 -8.29 -4.97 -23.20
CA ILE A 248 -9.39 -5.35 -22.29
C ILE A 248 -10.75 -5.35 -23.02
N VAL A 249 -11.01 -4.29 -23.81
CA VAL A 249 -12.25 -4.13 -24.58
C VAL A 249 -12.32 -5.17 -25.71
N GLN A 250 -11.22 -5.40 -26.43
CA GLN A 250 -11.12 -6.41 -27.48
C GLN A 250 -11.49 -7.81 -26.95
N GLU A 251 -10.96 -8.17 -25.78
CA GLU A 251 -11.17 -9.46 -25.13
C GLU A 251 -12.52 -9.56 -24.40
N LYS A 252 -13.30 -8.45 -24.38
CA LYS A 252 -14.60 -8.34 -23.73
C LYS A 252 -14.57 -8.81 -22.28
N LYS A 253 -13.50 -8.49 -21.56
CA LYS A 253 -13.34 -8.82 -20.15
C LYS A 253 -13.68 -7.60 -19.30
N LYS A 254 -14.87 -7.60 -18.70
CA LYS A 254 -15.27 -6.58 -17.74
C LYS A 254 -14.30 -6.56 -16.56
N VAL A 255 -13.66 -5.41 -16.34
CA VAL A 255 -12.92 -5.10 -15.11
C VAL A 255 -13.35 -3.73 -14.59
N ASN A 256 -12.90 -3.37 -13.39
CA ASN A 256 -13.13 -2.07 -12.78
C ASN A 256 -11.79 -1.36 -12.59
N ILE A 257 -11.63 -0.15 -13.11
CA ILE A 257 -10.39 0.62 -13.05
C ILE A 257 -10.62 1.86 -12.18
N LEU A 258 -10.03 1.93 -11.00
CA LEU A 258 -10.14 3.06 -10.08
C LEU A 258 -8.88 3.91 -10.13
N VAL A 259 -8.99 5.09 -10.76
CA VAL A 259 -7.92 6.08 -10.83
C VAL A 259 -8.04 7.00 -9.63
N PHE A 260 -7.12 6.88 -8.69
CA PHE A 260 -6.94 7.81 -7.57
C PHE A 260 -6.21 9.05 -8.09
N ASP A 261 -6.98 10.01 -8.57
CA ASP A 261 -6.48 11.26 -9.14
C ASP A 261 -6.21 12.28 -8.03
N ASN A 262 -4.92 12.50 -7.76
CA ASN A 262 -4.43 13.53 -6.85
C ASN A 262 -3.44 14.49 -7.54
N CYS A 263 -3.44 14.51 -8.87
CA CYS A 263 -2.61 15.37 -9.71
C CYS A 263 -1.10 15.32 -9.42
N GLY A 264 -0.53 14.13 -9.16
CA GLY A 264 0.92 14.04 -8.98
C GLY A 264 1.50 12.71 -8.50
N PHE A 265 2.84 12.68 -8.45
CA PHE A 265 3.63 11.58 -7.91
C PHE A 265 3.77 11.71 -6.38
N GLY A 266 2.65 11.59 -5.66
CA GLY A 266 2.59 11.84 -4.21
C GLY A 266 3.60 11.05 -3.36
N CYS A 267 3.90 9.79 -3.73
CA CYS A 267 4.91 9.01 -2.99
C CYS A 267 6.33 9.55 -3.18
N ILE A 268 6.69 9.98 -4.38
CA ILE A 268 8.01 10.55 -4.66
C ILE A 268 8.12 11.89 -3.94
N ASN A 269 7.07 12.70 -4.00
CA ASN A 269 6.99 13.95 -3.24
C ASN A 269 7.24 13.74 -1.74
N ASN A 270 6.59 12.72 -1.14
CA ASN A 270 6.81 12.41 0.28
C ASN A 270 8.26 12.04 0.57
N LEU A 271 8.93 11.29 -0.32
CA LEU A 271 10.34 10.96 -0.16
C LEU A 271 11.25 12.19 -0.31
N GLU A 272 10.97 13.09 -1.24
CA GLU A 272 11.72 14.35 -1.34
C GLU A 272 11.58 15.20 -0.07
N MET A 273 10.39 15.19 0.54
CA MET A 273 10.10 15.91 1.78
C MET A 273 10.81 15.30 2.99
N THR A 274 10.64 14.00 3.22
CA THR A 274 11.24 13.29 4.36
C THR A 274 12.77 13.39 4.36
N HIS A 275 13.40 13.55 3.19
CA HIS A 275 14.86 13.67 3.07
C HIS A 275 15.33 15.13 2.94
N GLY A 276 14.49 16.11 3.31
CA GLY A 276 14.85 17.52 3.37
C GLY A 276 15.08 18.19 2.01
N VAL A 277 14.77 17.51 0.89
CA VAL A 277 15.02 18.01 -0.46
C VAL A 277 13.99 19.05 -0.85
N GLY A 278 12.70 18.70 -0.80
CA GLY A 278 11.96 19.03 -2.00
C GLY A 278 10.48 18.66 -2.09
N SER A 279 9.79 19.48 -2.86
CA SER A 279 8.81 19.10 -3.85
C SER A 279 9.42 19.69 -5.09
N ILE A 280 9.86 18.83 -5.99
CA ILE A 280 10.46 19.23 -7.25
C ILE A 280 9.80 18.37 -8.33
N ALA A 281 9.00 18.99 -9.18
CA ALA A 281 8.41 18.33 -10.35
C ALA A 281 7.60 17.05 -10.03
N THR A 282 7.05 16.95 -8.83
CA THR A 282 6.24 15.81 -8.39
C THR A 282 4.74 16.09 -8.36
N GLU A 283 4.33 17.34 -8.60
CA GLU A 283 2.94 17.73 -8.86
C GLU A 283 2.77 18.03 -10.35
N PHE A 284 1.62 17.69 -10.92
CA PHE A 284 1.32 17.96 -12.33
C PHE A 284 0.98 19.43 -12.49
N ARG A 285 1.98 20.26 -12.73
CA ARG A 285 1.85 21.71 -12.84
C ARG A 285 2.38 22.24 -14.15
N TYR A 286 1.76 23.30 -14.65
CA TYR A 286 2.30 24.07 -15.75
C TYR A 286 3.66 24.66 -15.37
N THR A 287 4.55 24.77 -16.36
CA THR A 287 5.86 25.40 -16.17
C THR A 287 5.74 26.91 -16.22
N THR A 288 6.20 27.58 -15.16
CA THR A 288 6.37 29.03 -15.10
C THR A 288 7.87 29.32 -15.08
N GLY A 289 8.38 30.01 -16.11
CA GLY A 289 9.82 30.20 -16.27
C GLY A 289 10.55 28.87 -16.50
N GLN A 290 11.35 28.43 -15.52
CA GLN A 290 12.12 27.18 -15.57
C GLN A 290 11.63 26.10 -14.58
N LYS A 291 10.50 26.34 -13.89
CA LYS A 291 10.02 25.46 -12.82
C LYS A 291 8.56 25.08 -13.02
N PRO A 292 8.17 23.83 -12.70
CA PRO A 292 6.77 23.39 -12.71
C PRO A 292 6.05 23.86 -11.44
N GLU A 293 5.80 25.17 -11.34
CA GLU A 293 5.20 25.83 -10.15
C GLU A 293 3.93 26.63 -10.45
N GLY A 294 3.44 26.55 -11.70
CA GLY A 294 2.18 27.14 -12.13
C GLY A 294 0.95 26.36 -11.64
N GLU A 295 -0.18 26.57 -12.32
CA GLU A 295 -1.44 25.90 -11.95
C GLU A 295 -1.38 24.38 -12.17
N LEU A 296 -2.20 23.65 -11.41
CA LEU A 296 -2.42 22.21 -11.55
C LEU A 296 -3.01 21.90 -12.93
N ILE A 297 -2.44 20.87 -13.56
CA ILE A 297 -2.90 20.29 -14.82
C ILE A 297 -3.93 19.22 -14.47
N LEU A 298 -5.19 19.48 -14.80
CA LEU A 298 -6.27 18.54 -14.57
C LEU A 298 -6.48 17.63 -15.77
N VAL A 299 -6.81 16.37 -15.48
CA VAL A 299 -7.25 15.38 -16.47
C VAL A 299 -8.63 14.87 -16.07
N ASP A 300 -9.52 14.78 -17.06
CA ASP A 300 -10.82 14.16 -16.92
C ASP A 300 -10.69 12.68 -17.32
N TYR A 301 -10.32 11.83 -16.36
CA TYR A 301 -10.08 10.42 -16.62
C TYR A 301 -11.37 9.69 -16.96
N ALA A 302 -12.53 10.18 -16.49
CA ALA A 302 -13.82 9.69 -16.93
C ALA A 302 -14.00 9.89 -18.45
N LYS A 303 -13.73 11.09 -18.98
CA LYS A 303 -13.77 11.29 -20.45
C LYS A 303 -12.72 10.48 -21.20
N VAL A 304 -11.54 10.27 -20.63
CA VAL A 304 -10.53 9.36 -21.23
C VAL A 304 -11.10 7.94 -21.34
N GLY A 305 -11.74 7.44 -20.28
CA GLY A 305 -12.41 6.14 -20.28
C GLY A 305 -13.58 6.07 -21.27
N GLU A 306 -14.40 7.12 -21.38
CA GLU A 306 -15.48 7.21 -22.37
C GLU A 306 -14.94 7.13 -23.79
N GLY A 307 -13.78 7.75 -24.05
CA GLY A 307 -13.08 7.65 -25.34
C GLY A 307 -12.71 6.22 -25.75
N TYR A 308 -12.48 5.33 -24.77
CA TYR A 308 -12.29 3.88 -24.99
C TYR A 308 -13.61 3.08 -25.01
N GLY A 309 -14.76 3.72 -24.80
CA GLY A 309 -16.08 3.09 -24.76
C GLY A 309 -16.48 2.49 -23.40
N LEU A 310 -15.76 2.83 -22.34
CA LEU A 310 -16.03 2.34 -20.98
C LEU A 310 -17.30 2.96 -20.39
N LYS A 311 -17.87 2.30 -19.37
CA LYS A 311 -18.79 2.98 -18.45
C LYS A 311 -17.96 3.75 -17.43
N THR A 312 -18.26 5.03 -17.21
CA THR A 312 -17.39 5.91 -16.42
C THR A 312 -18.15 6.60 -15.30
N TYR A 313 -17.41 6.94 -14.26
CA TYR A 313 -17.89 7.66 -13.09
C TYR A 313 -16.85 8.67 -12.65
N THR A 314 -17.25 9.90 -12.40
CA THR A 314 -16.43 10.86 -11.65
C THR A 314 -16.94 10.87 -10.22
N CYS A 315 -16.09 10.50 -9.27
CA CYS A 315 -16.44 10.44 -7.86
C CYS A 315 -15.67 11.52 -7.10
N LYS A 316 -16.39 12.44 -6.48
CA LYS A 316 -15.87 13.55 -5.66
C LYS A 316 -16.08 13.30 -4.18
N THR A 317 -17.04 12.46 -3.81
CA THR A 317 -17.32 12.11 -2.41
C THR A 317 -17.36 10.61 -2.16
N VAL A 318 -17.28 10.19 -0.88
CA VAL A 318 -17.39 8.77 -0.50
C VAL A 318 -18.75 8.21 -0.91
N GLN A 319 -19.82 8.98 -0.75
CA GLN A 319 -21.16 8.56 -1.14
C GLN A 319 -21.24 8.28 -2.65
N GLU A 320 -20.73 9.20 -3.48
CA GLU A 320 -20.71 9.02 -4.93
C GLU A 320 -19.89 7.79 -5.35
N LEU A 321 -18.75 7.55 -4.70
CA LEU A 321 -17.96 6.33 -4.92
C LEU A 321 -18.78 5.07 -4.57
N GLU A 322 -19.46 5.06 -3.43
CA GLU A 322 -20.28 3.93 -3.01
C GLU A 322 -21.45 3.67 -3.98
N GLU A 323 -22.12 4.72 -4.46
CA GLU A 323 -23.20 4.64 -5.45
C GLU A 323 -22.68 4.14 -6.81
N ALA A 324 -21.54 4.66 -7.26
CA ALA A 324 -20.89 4.22 -8.49
C ALA A 324 -20.48 2.75 -8.43
N LEU A 325 -19.95 2.28 -7.29
CA LEU A 325 -19.57 0.87 -7.10
C LEU A 325 -20.80 -0.06 -7.15
N GLU A 326 -21.96 0.37 -6.63
CA GLU A 326 -23.20 -0.40 -6.73
C GLU A 326 -23.77 -0.41 -8.16
N ASP A 327 -23.64 0.68 -8.90
CA ASP A 327 -24.02 0.72 -10.31
C ASP A 327 -23.11 -0.16 -11.17
N ALA A 328 -21.79 -0.11 -10.95
CA ALA A 328 -20.81 -0.88 -11.71
C ALA A 328 -21.00 -2.40 -11.62
N LYS A 329 -21.53 -2.91 -10.50
CA LYS A 329 -21.92 -4.32 -10.37
C LYS A 329 -22.98 -4.76 -11.40
N LYS A 330 -23.80 -3.82 -11.89
CA LYS A 330 -24.88 -4.07 -12.85
C LYS A 330 -24.45 -3.91 -14.31
N GLN A 331 -23.24 -3.41 -14.54
CA GLN A 331 -22.71 -3.16 -15.87
C GLN A 331 -22.10 -4.43 -16.47
N ASP A 332 -22.21 -4.57 -17.79
CA ASP A 332 -21.68 -5.68 -18.59
C ASP A 332 -20.35 -5.33 -19.31
N ARG A 333 -19.97 -4.05 -19.30
CA ARG A 333 -18.72 -3.52 -19.85
C ARG A 333 -17.80 -2.98 -18.77
N THR A 334 -16.51 -2.91 -19.08
CA THR A 334 -15.48 -2.37 -18.19
C THR A 334 -15.83 -0.97 -17.69
N CYS A 335 -15.61 -0.76 -16.40
CA CYS A 335 -15.90 0.48 -15.69
C CYS A 335 -14.62 1.24 -15.33
N LEU A 336 -14.62 2.57 -15.47
CA LEU A 336 -13.56 3.45 -14.97
C LEU A 336 -14.12 4.45 -13.97
N PHE A 337 -13.43 4.60 -12.85
CA PHE A 337 -13.76 5.53 -11.79
C PHE A 337 -12.65 6.56 -11.68
N ASP A 338 -12.97 7.80 -11.99
CA ASP A 338 -12.11 8.96 -11.80
C ASP A 338 -12.38 9.51 -10.39
N LEU A 339 -11.53 9.12 -9.44
CA LEU A 339 -11.67 9.47 -8.03
C LEU A 339 -10.87 10.75 -7.77
N LYS A 340 -11.57 11.86 -7.51
CA LYS A 340 -10.92 13.14 -7.18
C LYS A 340 -10.47 13.14 -5.73
N VAL A 341 -9.26 12.62 -5.50
CA VAL A 341 -8.69 12.36 -4.19
C VAL A 341 -7.79 13.51 -3.78
N ILE A 342 -8.08 14.09 -2.62
CA ILE A 342 -7.30 15.18 -2.05
C ILE A 342 -5.84 14.73 -1.86
N PRO A 343 -4.86 15.47 -2.38
CA PRO A 343 -3.44 15.20 -2.17
C PRO A 343 -3.11 15.06 -0.69
N LYS A 344 -2.05 14.31 -0.36
CA LYS A 344 -1.55 14.16 1.02
C LYS A 344 -2.47 13.46 2.01
N THR A 345 -3.51 12.78 1.53
CA THR A 345 -4.44 11.99 2.34
C THR A 345 -4.13 10.50 2.40
N MET A 346 -2.90 10.09 2.05
CA MET A 346 -2.40 8.73 2.24
C MET A 346 -1.91 8.49 3.67
N THR A 347 -1.87 7.23 4.10
CA THR A 347 -1.33 6.85 5.42
C THR A 347 0.16 7.18 5.57
N ASN A 348 0.57 7.64 6.75
CA ASN A 348 1.98 7.79 7.12
C ASN A 348 2.61 6.45 7.59
N GLY A 349 3.84 6.47 8.08
CA GLY A 349 4.53 5.33 8.69
C GLY A 349 3.99 4.94 10.07
N TYR A 350 4.21 3.68 10.46
CA TYR A 350 3.86 3.15 11.78
C TYR A 350 5.05 2.40 12.39
N GLU A 351 5.87 3.09 13.17
CA GLU A 351 6.98 2.49 13.94
C GLU A 351 7.92 1.58 13.13
N ALA A 352 8.16 1.92 11.86
CA ALA A 352 9.10 1.25 10.97
C ALA A 352 9.94 2.30 10.25
N TRP A 353 11.13 1.89 9.82
CA TRP A 353 12.08 2.76 9.14
C TRP A 353 12.54 2.12 7.82
N TRP A 354 12.80 2.97 6.82
CA TRP A 354 13.31 2.58 5.51
C TRP A 354 14.64 3.30 5.26
N ASP A 355 15.69 2.53 5.02
CA ASP A 355 17.02 3.05 4.69
C ASP A 355 17.07 3.49 3.22
N VAL A 356 16.76 4.75 2.99
CA VAL A 356 16.85 5.39 1.67
C VAL A 356 18.22 6.05 1.52
N GLY A 357 18.87 5.78 0.40
CA GLY A 357 20.14 6.44 0.06
C GLY A 357 19.97 7.96 -0.05
N MET A 358 20.83 8.70 0.64
CA MET A 358 20.84 10.16 0.65
C MET A 358 22.21 10.73 0.24
N ALA A 359 22.21 11.98 -0.21
CA ALA A 359 23.45 12.72 -0.46
C ALA A 359 24.13 13.07 0.88
N ALA A 360 25.31 12.48 1.12
CA ALA A 360 26.12 12.76 2.32
C ALA A 360 26.70 14.19 2.34
N VAL A 361 26.72 14.87 1.21
CA VAL A 361 27.16 16.27 1.08
C VAL A 361 26.07 17.07 0.39
N SER A 362 25.55 18.08 1.09
CA SER A 362 24.50 18.96 0.58
C SER A 362 24.72 20.40 1.00
N LYS A 363 24.29 21.35 0.16
CA LYS A 363 24.22 22.77 0.51
C LYS A 363 22.96 23.12 1.32
N LYS A 364 21.97 22.23 1.38
CA LYS A 364 20.74 22.41 2.16
C LYS A 364 20.91 21.81 3.54
N GLU A 365 20.65 22.60 4.57
CA GLU A 365 20.78 22.16 5.97
C GLU A 365 19.78 21.04 6.31
N SER A 366 18.53 21.17 5.86
CA SER A 366 17.49 20.14 6.01
C SER A 366 17.89 18.76 5.48
N VAL A 367 18.71 18.71 4.43
CA VAL A 367 19.22 17.43 3.88
C VAL A 367 20.32 16.86 4.77
N LYS A 368 21.16 17.71 5.39
CA LYS A 368 22.20 17.25 6.31
C LYS A 368 21.59 16.70 7.60
N GLU A 369 20.60 17.39 8.16
CA GLU A 369 19.85 16.95 9.34
C GLU A 369 19.19 15.58 9.09
N ALA A 370 18.48 15.43 7.96
CA ALA A 370 17.89 14.15 7.58
C ALA A 370 18.95 13.05 7.36
N TYR A 371 20.11 13.40 6.82
CA TYR A 371 21.22 12.45 6.66
C TYR A 371 21.77 11.98 8.01
N GLU A 372 21.93 12.87 9.00
CA GLU A 372 22.36 12.49 10.36
C GLU A 372 21.37 11.51 11.01
N GLU A 373 20.07 11.72 10.83
CA GLU A 373 19.04 10.79 11.29
C GLU A 373 19.15 9.42 10.60
N VAL A 374 19.35 9.38 9.28
CA VAL A 374 19.58 8.12 8.55
C VAL A 374 20.79 7.37 9.09
N ILE A 375 21.90 8.06 9.36
CA ILE A 375 23.10 7.44 9.92
C ILE A 375 22.84 6.86 11.30
N ARG A 376 22.13 7.57 12.17
CA ARG A 376 21.74 7.07 13.50
C ARG A 376 20.91 5.78 13.39
N HIS A 377 19.89 5.74 12.53
CA HIS A 377 19.08 4.54 12.36
C HIS A 377 19.87 3.37 11.75
N ARG A 378 20.86 3.63 10.88
CA ARG A 378 21.77 2.58 10.38
C ARG A 378 22.61 1.95 11.49
N GLU A 379 22.98 2.71 12.52
CA GLU A 379 23.72 2.19 13.67
C GLU A 379 22.85 1.28 14.54
N GLU A 380 21.55 1.58 14.65
CA GLU A 380 20.56 0.77 15.36
C GLU A 380 20.14 -0.49 14.58
N ALA A 381 20.23 -0.47 13.24
CA ALA A 381 19.86 -1.59 12.39
C ALA A 381 20.84 -2.76 12.52
N ARG A 382 20.34 -3.99 12.35
CA ARG A 382 21.20 -5.19 12.41
C ARG A 382 22.28 -5.14 11.31
N LYS A 383 23.53 -5.32 11.74
CA LYS A 383 24.71 -5.38 10.85
C LYS A 383 24.76 -6.69 10.07
N TYR A 384 25.54 -6.70 9.00
CA TYR A 384 25.83 -7.89 8.20
C TYR A 384 26.87 -8.79 8.85
#